data_AF-A0A6M0BU64-F1
#
_entry.id   AF-A0A6M0BU64-F1
#
_cell.length_a   1.000
_cell.length_b   1.000
_cell.length_c   1.000
_cell.angle_alpha   90.00
_cell.angle_beta   90.00
_cell.angle_gamma   90.00
#
_symmetry.space_group_name_H-M   'P 1'
#
loop_
_entity.id
_entity.type
_entity.pdbx_description
1 polymer ?
#
loop_
_entity_poly.entity_id
_entity_poly.type
_entity_poly.pdbx_seq_one_letter_code
_entity_poly.pdbx_strand_id
1 'polypeptide(L)' 'SGGAVELIQDGETGHLVPPGDSVALAKVIGELLSDPIAADRLAERGYIHAKDTFSLESLLTAFDQALKKV' A
#
# COMPACT_ATOMS: atom_id res chain seq x y z
N SER A 1 4.15 -12.51 -9.48
CA SER A 1 2.98 -12.54 -8.59
C SER A 1 3.17 -11.48 -7.53
N GLY A 2 2.63 -10.28 -7.75
CA GLY A 2 1.56 -9.62 -7.01
C GLY A 2 1.76 -9.33 -5.52
N GLY A 3 2.92 -9.62 -4.94
CA GLY A 3 3.13 -9.57 -3.50
C GLY A 3 3.09 -8.16 -2.91
N ALA A 4 3.42 -8.04 -1.62
CA ALA A 4 3.44 -6.76 -0.91
C ALA A 4 4.25 -5.66 -1.65
N VAL A 5 5.33 -6.03 -2.34
CA VAL A 5 6.19 -5.09 -3.09
C VAL A 5 5.47 -4.47 -4.30
N GLU A 6 4.48 -5.15 -4.88
CA GLU A 6 3.68 -4.62 -5.99
C GLU A 6 2.49 -3.78 -5.49
N LEU A 7 2.08 -3.95 -4.23
CA LEU A 7 0.89 -3.30 -3.64
C LEU A 7 1.23 -2.07 -2.79
N ILE A 8 2.45 -1.99 -2.27
CA ILE A 8 2.87 -0.97 -1.32
C ILE A 8 3.87 -0.01 -1.95
N GLN A 9 3.63 1.28 -1.80
CA GLN A 9 4.56 2.36 -2.06
C GLN A 9 5.24 2.69 -0.73
N ASP A 10 6.51 2.30 -0.58
CA ASP A 10 7.23 2.39 0.70
C ASP A 10 7.31 3.83 1.22
N GLY A 11 6.95 4.03 2.49
CA GLY A 11 6.83 5.34 3.15
C GLY A 11 5.59 6.14 2.77
N GLU A 12 4.89 5.76 1.70
CA GLU A 12 3.73 6.48 1.18
C GLU A 12 2.42 5.81 1.52
N THR A 13 2.26 4.51 1.23
CA THR A 13 1.01 3.77 1.46
C THR A 13 1.18 2.62 2.46
N GLY A 14 2.41 2.40 2.90
CA GLY A 14 2.82 1.43 3.90
C GLY A 14 4.34 1.43 4.03
N HIS A 15 4.89 0.43 4.72
CA HIS A 15 6.33 0.21 4.78
C HIS A 15 6.69 -1.20 4.32
N LEU A 16 7.78 -1.31 3.56
CA LEU A 16 8.36 -2.58 3.16
C LEU A 16 9.61 -2.85 4.00
N VAL A 17 9.71 -4.07 4.50
CA VAL A 17 10.90 -4.55 5.20
C VAL A 17 11.42 -5.83 4.55
N PRO A 18 12.73 -6.10 4.57
CA PRO A 18 13.28 -7.35 4.07
C PRO A 18 12.66 -8.57 4.79
N PRO A 19 12.32 -9.64 4.07
CA PRO A 19 11.80 -10.86 4.69
C PRO A 19 12.79 -11.44 5.72
N GLY A 20 12.31 -11.76 6.91
CA GLY A 20 13.11 -12.34 7.99
C GLY A 20 13.92 -11.34 8.81
N ASP A 21 13.94 -10.05 8.43
CA ASP A 21 14.61 -9.00 9.21
C ASP A 21 13.70 -8.47 10.33
N SER A 22 13.74 -9.14 11.47
CA SER A 22 12.95 -8.75 12.65
C SER A 22 13.40 -7.41 13.24
N VAL A 23 14.66 -7.01 13.05
CA VAL A 23 15.20 -5.74 13.56
C VAL A 23 14.63 -4.58 12.73
N ALA A 24 14.62 -4.71 11.40
CA ALA A 24 14.00 -3.73 10.52
C ALA A 24 12.49 -3.59 10.80
N LEU A 25 11.78 -4.71 10.98
CA LEU A 25 10.36 -4.68 11.32
C LEU A 25 10.09 -3.98 12.66
N ALA A 26 10.85 -4.32 13.70
CA ALA A 26 10.70 -3.71 15.02
C ALA A 26 10.97 -2.19 14.99
N LYS A 27 11.97 -1.77 14.21
CA LYS A 27 12.28 -0.35 14.01
C LYS A 27 11.08 0.41 13.41
N VAL A 28 10.51 -0.07 12.31
CA VAL A 28 9.36 0.58 11.65
C VAL A 28 8.16 0.63 12.58
N ILE A 29 7.85 -0.46 13.29
CA ILE A 29 6.76 -0.48 14.27
C ILE A 29 7.01 0.56 15.37
N GLY A 30 8.24 0.65 15.88
CA GLY A 30 8.62 1.64 16.89
C GLY A 30 8.46 3.09 16.40
N GLU A 31 8.87 3.38 15.17
CA GLU A 31 8.69 4.69 14.53
C GLU A 31 7.21 5.07 14.44
N LEU A 32 6.36 4.15 13.97
CA LEU A 32 4.91 4.38 13.87
C LEU A 32 4.24 4.58 15.23
N LEU A 33 4.66 3.84 16.26
CA LEU A 33 4.14 4.01 17.62
C LEU A 33 4.59 5.33 18.25
N SER A 34 5.74 5.86 17.84
CA SER A 34 6.29 7.11 18.39
C SER A 34 5.65 8.38 17.80
N ASP A 35 5.07 8.29 16.60
CA ASP A 35 4.36 9.38 15.93
C ASP A 35 2.99 8.90 15.39
N PRO A 36 1.94 8.92 16.25
CA PRO A 36 0.60 8.51 15.86
C PRO A 36 0.01 9.33 14.70
N ILE A 37 0.38 10.60 14.57
CA ILE A 37 -0.12 11.47 13.50
C ILE A 37 0.45 11.02 12.15
N ALA A 38 1.75 10.72 12.10
CA ALA A 38 2.37 10.16 10.91
C ALA A 38 1.79 8.77 10.57
N ALA A 39 1.51 7.94 11.58
CA ALA A 39 0.89 6.64 11.40
C ALA A 39 -0.53 6.73 10.82
N ASP A 40 -1.38 7.61 11.35
CA ASP A 40 -2.73 7.85 10.82
C ASP A 40 -2.68 8.35 9.37
N ARG A 41 -1.74 9.26 9.07
CA ARG A 41 -1.55 9.76 7.70
C ARG A 41 -1.11 8.64 6.75
N LEU A 42 -0.25 7.71 7.21
CA LEU A 42 0.18 6.56 6.41
C LEU A 42 -1.00 5.61 6.15
N ALA A 43 -1.80 5.33 7.19
CA ALA A 43 -2.99 4.48 7.08
C ALA A 43 -4.03 5.05 6.11
N GLU A 44 -4.30 6.36 6.18
CA GLU A 44 -5.24 7.02 5.27
C GLU A 44 -4.75 6.95 3.81
N ARG A 45 -3.46 7.25 3.56
CA ARG A 45 -2.89 7.13 2.21
C ARG A 45 -2.94 5.69 1.70
N GLY A 46 -2.66 4.71 2.56
CA GLY A 46 -2.80 3.29 2.24
C GLY A 46 -4.24 2.91 1.87
N TYR A 47 -5.22 3.37 2.64
CA TYR A 47 -6.63 3.12 2.37
C TYR A 47 -7.10 3.73 1.05
N ILE A 48 -6.78 5.01 0.81
CA ILE A 48 -7.12 5.70 -0.44
C ILE A 48 -6.48 4.97 -1.63
N HIS A 49 -5.18 4.65 -1.56
CA HIS A 49 -4.49 3.95 -2.63
C HIS A 49 -5.14 2.60 -2.94
N ALA A 50 -5.48 1.83 -1.90
CA ALA A 50 -6.10 0.52 -2.07
C ALA A 50 -7.49 0.64 -2.72
N LYS A 51 -8.29 1.62 -2.27
CA LYS A 51 -9.63 1.89 -2.82
C LYS A 51 -9.55 2.33 -4.29
N ASP A 52 -8.63 3.22 -4.61
CA ASP A 52 -8.52 3.78 -5.96
C ASP A 52 -7.92 2.79 -6.96
N THR A 53 -7.08 1.87 -6.50
CA THR A 53 -6.35 0.95 -7.41
C THR A 53 -7.02 -0.43 -7.49
N PHE A 54 -7.56 -0.95 -6.39
CA PHE A 54 -7.97 -2.35 -6.27
C PHE A 54 -9.46 -2.54 -5.99
N SER A 55 -10.27 -1.48 -6.00
CA SER A 55 -11.71 -1.61 -5.93
C SER A 55 -12.29 -2.31 -7.16
N LEU A 56 -13.47 -2.92 -7.01
CA LEU A 56 -14.18 -3.54 -8.12
C LEU A 56 -14.48 -2.51 -9.21
N GLU A 57 -14.83 -1.29 -8.81
CA GLU A 57 -15.10 -0.17 -9.70
C GLU A 57 -13.87 0.18 -10.54
N SER A 58 -12.69 0.28 -9.93
CA SER A 58 -11.43 0.54 -10.64
C SER A 58 -11.06 -0.61 -11.59
N LEU A 59 -11.27 -1.86 -11.16
CA LEU A 59 -11.04 -3.04 -12.00
C LEU A 59 -11.96 -3.08 -13.23
N LEU A 60 -13.26 -2.83 -13.05
CA LEU A 60 -14.23 -2.78 -14.15
C LEU A 60 -13.89 -1.64 -15.14
N THR A 61 -13.50 -0.48 -14.63
CA THR A 61 -13.08 0.66 -15.45
C THR A 61 -11.86 0.31 -16.30
N ALA A 62 -10.84 -0.31 -15.69
CA ALA A 62 -9.63 -0.74 -16.40
C ALA A 62 -9.94 -1.81 -17.46
N PHE A 63 -10.83 -2.75 -17.15
CA PHE A 63 -11.27 -3.80 -18.06
C PHE A 63 -12.01 -3.23 -19.28
N ASP A 64 -12.97 -2.33 -19.07
CA ASP A 64 -13.70 -1.66 -20.15
C ASP A 64 -12.77 -0.87 -21.08
N GLN A 65 -11.76 -0.20 -20.52
CA GLN A 65 -10.74 0.51 -21.29
C GLN A 65 -9.88 -0.43 -22.13
N ALA A 66 -9.55 -1.62 -21.61
CA ALA A 66 -8.78 -2.61 -22.34
C ALA A 66 -9.58 -3.18 -23.53
N LEU A 67 -10.88 -3.47 -23.34
CA LEU A 67 -11.75 -3.98 -24.41
C LEU A 67 -11.99 -2.96 -25.53
N LYS A 68 -12.09 -1.66 -25.21
CA LYS A 68 -12.27 -0.59 -26.21
C LYS A 68 -11.05 -0.35 -27.10
N LYS A 69 -9.89 -0.90 -26.74
CA LYS A 69 -8.63 -0.77 -27.49
C LYS A 69 -8.37 -1.94 -28.44
N VAL A 70 -9.28 -2.91 -28.48
CA VAL A 70 -9.29 -4.05 -29.43
C VAL A 70 -10.27 -3.74 -30.55
#